data_AF-A0A2H3I3V7-F1
#
_entry.id   AF-A0A2H3I3V7-F1
#
_cell.length_a   1.000
_cell.length_b   1.000
_cell.length_c   1.000
_cell.angle_alpha   90.00
_cell.angle_beta   90.00
_cell.angle_gamma   90.00
#
_symmetry.space_group_name_H-M   'P 1'
#
loop_
_entity.id
_entity.type
_entity.pdbx_description
1 polymer ?
#
loop_
_entity_poly.entity_id
_entity_poly.type
_entity_poly.pdbx_seq_one_letter_code
_entity_poly.pdbx_strand_id
1 'polypeptide(L)'
;MTSTDTYDDGWFGPVVASVLTIAPTVWFLLMVPIRIFQLSRRSPKVQSSSAIRVAILVIAAFLAAVHIVLLALVAAEHTAGRLVSLAGTILELVAALSVARCNQNRKNALLLAVVNCLQWEIVGIAFPRLCVVGFSIAQPFLVGRIVNVLQQTDMLSLDIGYGWIGATIIVFIGIAVSRSSSQHLGYRATTMPRGGLMVLVYQHMMNLPLGSTEESSAMPLMGSNIEMLAEYFQLTVCETWANIIQLGLATWLLKTQVGAVCITPVVVIVFAVISFGMGNAVTTRQKTWVQATEKRINFTTTVLGFIRNVKLLGLTEAMTTIINALRVDELNISKKFRQVQTSSPTGNLVAIVGPVGSGKSTFLKGLAGETPVLQGELFIKYRDLAFCEQTPWLASRTIRDNIIGETSLSEFDAKWYSTVVTACELDLDLKRMPAGHKTLVGSNGAKAIARAVYARKYIACFDDVLSGLDNATARLVFNNVFGPAGLLRRLGCTIFLATHGSMYIAHRTAPIILKLKVRVNEIIHPSIQMGQYNK
;
A
#
# COMPACT_ATOMS: atom_id res chain seq x y z
N MET A 1 11.95 30.30 33.84
CA MET A 1 10.82 30.29 34.78
C MET A 1 9.57 30.46 33.94
N THR A 2 8.73 29.46 33.65
CA THR A 2 8.14 28.36 34.45
C THR A 2 7.90 27.16 33.50
N SER A 3 8.54 26.01 33.73
CA SER A 3 7.96 24.73 34.20
C SER A 3 6.85 24.17 33.31
N THR A 4 7.18 23.15 32.51
CA THR A 4 6.79 21.71 32.67
C THR A 4 5.61 21.34 31.79
N ASP A 5 5.89 20.59 30.72
CA ASP A 5 5.17 19.37 30.36
C ASP A 5 6.00 18.57 29.35
N THR A 6 6.91 17.80 29.92
CA THR A 6 7.53 16.62 29.31
C THR A 6 6.47 15.52 29.27
N TYR A 7 5.91 15.25 28.09
CA TYR A 7 5.32 13.94 27.84
C TYR A 7 6.45 12.97 27.55
N ASP A 8 6.77 12.19 28.58
CA ASP A 8 7.59 10.98 28.52
C ASP A 8 7.05 10.05 27.42
N ASP A 9 7.74 9.99 26.29
CA ASP A 9 7.83 8.76 25.49
C ASP A 9 8.64 7.75 26.31
N GLY A 10 7.96 7.20 27.31
CA GLY A 10 8.51 6.24 28.23
C GLY A 10 9.10 5.04 27.49
N TRP A 11 10.05 4.39 28.16
CA TRP A 11 10.72 3.12 27.94
C TRP A 11 10.02 2.00 27.12
N PHE A 12 8.74 2.13 26.81
CA PHE A 12 7.92 1.18 26.05
C PHE A 12 8.16 1.20 24.55
N GLY A 13 8.56 2.29 23.90
CA GLY A 13 8.73 2.32 22.43
C GLY A 13 9.65 1.23 21.85
N PRO A 14 10.93 1.15 22.29
CA PRO A 14 11.87 0.12 21.83
C PRO A 14 11.58 -1.27 22.42
N VAL A 15 11.00 -1.34 23.62
CA VAL A 15 10.60 -2.60 24.26
C VAL A 15 9.41 -3.22 23.53
N VAL A 16 8.43 -2.44 23.09
CA VAL A 16 7.25 -2.90 22.35
C VAL A 16 7.63 -3.37 20.95
N ALA A 17 8.57 -2.69 20.27
CA ALA A 17 9.12 -3.16 19.00
C ALA A 17 9.90 -4.49 19.15
N SER A 18 10.64 -4.65 20.26
CA SER A 18 11.35 -5.89 20.61
C SER A 18 10.36 -7.02 20.99
N VAL A 19 9.29 -6.69 21.73
CA VAL A 19 8.24 -7.64 22.09
C VAL A 19 7.45 -8.09 20.86
N LEU A 20 7.15 -7.22 19.90
CA LEU A 20 6.45 -7.60 18.66
C LEU A 20 7.31 -8.44 17.70
N THR A 21 8.63 -8.33 17.75
CA THR A 21 9.56 -9.14 16.95
C THR A 21 9.91 -10.48 17.64
N ILE A 22 9.95 -10.51 18.97
CA ILE A 22 10.28 -11.70 19.77
C ILE A 22 9.03 -12.52 20.15
N ALA A 23 7.84 -11.91 20.24
CA ALA A 23 6.60 -12.61 20.60
C ALA A 23 6.23 -13.73 19.62
N PRO A 24 6.37 -13.59 18.29
CA PRO A 24 6.08 -14.69 17.36
C PRO A 24 7.03 -15.87 17.55
N THR A 25 8.32 -15.63 17.79
CA THR A 25 9.33 -16.66 18.02
C THR A 25 9.16 -17.35 19.37
N VAL A 26 8.83 -16.59 20.43
CA VAL A 26 8.52 -17.13 21.77
C VAL A 26 7.22 -17.95 21.75
N TRP A 27 6.18 -17.48 21.06
CA TRP A 27 4.93 -18.22 20.90
C TRP A 27 5.13 -19.53 20.12
N PHE A 28 5.98 -19.50 19.08
CA PHE A 28 6.34 -20.71 18.32
C PHE A 28 7.13 -21.70 19.20
N LEU A 29 8.12 -21.23 19.96
CA LEU A 29 8.89 -22.04 20.90
C LEU A 29 8.03 -22.66 22.02
N LEU A 30 7.01 -21.94 22.50
CA LEU A 30 6.04 -22.47 23.47
C LEU A 30 5.10 -23.52 22.85
N MET A 31 4.72 -23.35 21.59
CA MET A 31 3.80 -24.24 20.89
C MET A 31 4.47 -25.51 20.33
N VAL A 32 5.78 -25.49 20.07
CA VAL A 32 6.54 -26.62 19.50
C VAL A 32 6.52 -27.86 20.41
N PRO A 33 6.82 -27.79 21.72
CA PRO A 33 6.74 -28.93 22.64
C PRO A 33 5.33 -29.50 22.72
N ILE A 34 4.31 -28.63 22.74
CA ILE A 34 2.90 -29.00 22.80
C ILE A 34 2.51 -29.76 21.51
N ARG A 35 2.96 -29.27 20.35
CA ARG A 35 2.67 -29.88 19.05
C ARG A 35 3.43 -31.20 18.85
N ILE A 36 4.69 -31.29 19.32
CA ILE A 36 5.50 -32.51 19.36
C ILE A 36 4.84 -33.57 20.26
N PHE A 37 4.36 -33.17 21.43
CA PHE A 37 3.64 -34.05 22.36
C PHE A 37 2.29 -34.51 21.80
N GLN A 38 1.55 -33.63 21.11
CA GLN A 38 0.30 -33.98 20.41
C GLN A 38 0.52 -34.92 19.22
N LEU A 39 1.61 -34.74 18.46
CA LEU A 39 1.99 -35.62 17.36
C LEU A 39 2.47 -37.00 17.84
N SER A 40 3.13 -37.06 19.01
CA SER A 40 3.55 -38.30 19.67
C SER A 40 2.37 -39.16 20.15
N ARG A 41 1.25 -38.54 20.56
CA ARG A 41 0.06 -39.25 21.08
C ARG A 41 -1.01 -39.63 20.05
N ARG A 42 -0.89 -39.25 18.78
CA ARG A 42 -1.91 -39.60 17.76
C ARG A 42 -1.64 -40.97 17.14
N SER A 43 -2.59 -41.89 17.32
CA SER A 43 -2.60 -43.20 16.67
C SER A 43 -2.65 -43.06 15.14
N PRO A 44 -1.87 -43.84 14.37
CA PRO A 44 -1.85 -43.75 12.91
C PRO A 44 -3.22 -44.03 12.30
N LYS A 45 -3.70 -43.14 11.42
CA LYS A 45 -4.83 -43.47 10.52
C LYS A 45 -4.40 -44.06 9.18
N VAL A 46 -3.11 -44.01 8.84
CA VAL A 46 -2.54 -44.63 7.63
C VAL A 46 -1.15 -45.18 7.98
N GLN A 47 -0.78 -46.32 7.38
CA GLN A 47 0.45 -47.08 7.54
C GLN A 47 1.69 -46.29 7.01
N SER A 48 1.92 -45.07 7.51
CA SER A 48 3.14 -44.31 7.25
C SER A 48 4.25 -44.86 8.14
N SER A 49 5.36 -45.28 7.51
CA SER A 49 6.52 -45.90 8.15
C SER A 49 6.97 -45.11 9.38
N SER A 50 7.35 -45.83 10.43
CA SER A 50 7.89 -45.27 11.68
C SER A 50 9.05 -44.28 11.41
N ALA A 51 9.79 -44.47 10.32
CA ALA A 51 10.89 -43.62 9.89
C ALA A 51 10.46 -42.17 9.56
N ILE A 52 9.32 -41.95 8.91
CA ILE A 52 8.88 -40.59 8.53
C ILE A 52 8.48 -39.77 9.76
N ARG A 53 7.88 -40.41 10.77
CA ARG A 53 7.53 -39.74 12.03
C ARG A 53 8.75 -39.38 12.85
N VAL A 54 9.72 -40.28 12.94
CA VAL A 54 11.00 -40.03 13.59
C VAL A 54 11.75 -38.90 12.87
N ALA A 55 11.77 -38.90 11.53
CA ALA A 55 12.39 -37.82 10.74
C ALA A 55 11.74 -36.45 10.98
N ILE A 56 10.40 -36.36 10.99
CA ILE A 56 9.70 -35.09 11.25
C ILE A 56 9.95 -34.58 12.68
N LEU A 57 9.99 -35.48 13.66
CA LEU A 57 10.30 -35.12 15.06
C LEU A 57 11.75 -34.65 15.22
N VAL A 58 12.70 -35.31 14.56
CA VAL A 58 14.12 -34.93 14.53
C VAL A 58 14.31 -33.58 13.86
N ILE A 59 13.64 -33.34 12.72
CA ILE A 59 13.70 -32.05 12.01
C ILE A 59 13.08 -30.93 12.85
N ALA A 60 11.95 -31.17 13.51
CA ALA A 60 11.32 -30.19 14.38
C ALA A 60 12.18 -29.87 15.62
N ALA A 61 12.80 -30.88 16.23
CA ALA A 61 13.72 -30.70 17.35
C ALA A 61 14.99 -29.95 16.93
N PHE A 62 15.54 -30.27 15.74
CA PHE A 62 16.68 -29.57 15.17
C PHE A 62 16.37 -28.10 14.88
N LEU A 63 15.23 -27.79 14.25
CA LEU A 63 14.80 -26.41 13.99
C LEU A 63 14.57 -25.61 15.28
N ALA A 64 14.02 -26.25 16.32
CA ALA A 64 13.85 -25.63 17.63
C ALA A 64 15.21 -25.35 18.31
N ALA A 65 16.16 -26.29 18.23
CA ALA A 65 17.51 -26.10 18.74
C ALA A 65 18.25 -24.98 18.01
N VAL A 66 18.15 -24.92 16.68
CA VAL A 66 18.72 -23.82 15.87
C VAL A 66 18.10 -22.48 16.24
N HIS A 67 16.79 -22.40 16.49
CA HIS A 67 16.13 -21.18 16.95
C HIS A 67 16.57 -20.75 18.35
N ILE A 68 16.77 -21.70 19.27
CA ILE A 68 17.28 -21.41 20.63
C ILE A 68 18.72 -20.91 20.55
N VAL A 69 19.55 -21.51 19.69
CA VAL A 69 20.93 -21.05 19.45
C VAL A 69 20.93 -19.66 18.79
N LEU A 70 20.04 -19.38 17.84
CA LEU A 70 19.89 -18.05 17.25
C LEU A 70 19.43 -17.01 18.27
N LEU A 71 18.48 -17.36 19.15
CA LEU A 71 18.01 -16.49 20.24
C LEU A 71 19.12 -16.22 21.26
N ALA A 72 19.93 -17.23 21.58
CA ALA A 72 21.09 -17.13 22.45
C ALA A 72 22.22 -16.30 21.82
N LEU A 73 22.44 -16.43 20.51
CA LEU A 73 23.38 -15.61 19.74
C LEU A 73 22.92 -14.15 19.70
N VAL A 74 21.65 -13.87 19.42
CA VAL A 74 21.07 -12.52 19.45
C VAL A 74 21.10 -11.91 20.86
N ALA A 75 20.90 -12.72 21.90
CA ALA A 75 21.04 -12.29 23.29
C ALA A 75 22.50 -12.03 23.69
N ALA A 76 23.46 -12.81 23.16
CA ALA A 76 24.89 -12.57 23.33
C ALA A 76 25.41 -11.40 22.48
N GLU A 77 24.72 -11.09 21.37
CA GLU A 77 24.99 -9.93 20.51
C GLU A 77 24.64 -8.61 21.21
N HIS A 78 23.90 -8.60 22.33
CA HIS A 78 23.75 -7.39 23.15
C HIS A 78 25.05 -6.97 23.87
N THR A 79 25.96 -7.90 24.17
CA THR A 79 27.28 -7.62 24.76
C THR A 79 28.36 -7.40 23.70
N ALA A 80 28.34 -8.16 22.60
CA ALA A 80 29.21 -7.90 21.44
C ALA A 80 28.79 -6.64 20.66
N GLY A 81 27.50 -6.32 20.63
CA GLY A 81 26.92 -5.12 20.03
C GLY A 81 27.36 -3.83 20.71
N ARG A 82 27.75 -3.85 21.99
CA ARG A 82 28.44 -2.70 22.63
C ARG A 82 29.84 -2.46 22.07
N LEU A 83 30.59 -3.52 21.75
CA LEU A 83 31.92 -3.42 21.13
C LEU A 83 31.83 -3.08 19.63
N VAL A 84 30.85 -3.63 18.91
CA VAL A 84 30.56 -3.29 17.51
C VAL A 84 29.97 -1.87 17.36
N SER A 85 29.19 -1.40 18.34
CA SER A 85 28.71 -0.01 18.43
C SER A 85 29.85 0.97 18.73
N LEU A 86 30.80 0.62 19.61
CA LEU A 86 32.02 1.40 19.83
C LEU A 86 32.93 1.45 18.60
N ALA A 87 33.14 0.33 17.92
CA ALA A 87 33.88 0.30 16.67
C ALA A 87 33.15 1.06 15.54
N GLY A 88 31.83 0.96 15.47
CA GLY A 88 30.98 1.68 14.51
C GLY A 88 31.02 3.20 14.72
N THR A 89 30.92 3.66 15.96
CA THR A 89 31.05 5.08 16.32
C THR A 89 32.47 5.62 16.09
N ILE A 90 33.51 4.82 16.32
CA ILE A 90 34.89 5.16 15.94
C ILE A 90 35.04 5.25 14.41
N LEU A 91 34.41 4.35 13.65
CA LEU A 91 34.44 4.38 12.20
C LEU A 91 33.64 5.56 11.62
N GLU A 92 32.51 5.92 12.24
CA GLU A 92 31.73 7.12 11.93
C GLU A 92 32.53 8.40 12.21
N LEU A 93 33.28 8.43 13.30
CA LEU A 93 34.19 9.53 13.65
C LEU A 93 35.36 9.64 12.65
N VAL A 94 35.96 8.52 12.27
CA VAL A 94 37.03 8.46 11.25
C VAL A 94 36.49 8.84 9.86
N ALA A 95 35.27 8.44 9.52
CA ALA A 95 34.60 8.82 8.29
C ALA A 95 34.33 10.34 8.25
N ALA A 96 33.82 10.92 9.34
CA ALA A 96 33.64 12.37 9.47
C ALA A 96 34.97 13.13 9.34
N LEU A 97 36.05 12.65 9.98
CA LEU A 97 37.40 13.24 9.93
C LEU A 97 38.06 13.13 8.54
N SER A 98 37.83 12.03 7.83
CA SER A 98 38.41 11.80 6.48
C SER A 98 37.70 12.61 5.40
N VAL A 99 36.37 12.79 5.49
CA VAL A 99 35.61 13.67 4.59
C VAL A 99 35.96 15.13 4.83
N ALA A 100 36.22 15.53 6.08
CA ALA A 100 36.67 16.89 6.42
C ALA A 100 38.07 17.24 5.85
N ARG A 101 38.93 16.24 5.59
CA ARG A 101 40.28 16.42 5.01
C ARG A 101 40.30 16.41 3.47
N CYS A 102 39.17 16.19 2.80
CA CYS A 102 39.13 16.10 1.35
C CYS A 102 39.13 17.47 0.65
N ASN A 103 39.89 17.57 -0.44
CA ASN A 103 40.06 18.79 -1.21
C ASN A 103 38.73 19.19 -1.90
N GLN A 104 38.12 20.29 -1.45
CA GLN A 104 36.76 20.71 -1.82
C GLN A 104 36.66 21.33 -3.23
N ASN A 105 37.79 21.49 -3.94
CA ASN A 105 37.85 22.17 -5.24
C ASN A 105 37.28 21.39 -6.44
N ARG A 106 36.80 20.15 -6.25
CA ARG A 106 36.22 19.32 -7.33
C ARG A 106 34.69 19.24 -7.22
N LYS A 107 34.00 19.31 -8.37
CA LYS A 107 32.53 19.22 -8.47
C LYS A 107 31.91 18.00 -7.77
N ASN A 108 32.64 16.89 -7.67
CA ASN A 108 32.17 15.62 -7.05
C ASN A 108 32.98 15.23 -5.80
N ALA A 109 33.62 16.19 -5.12
CA ALA A 109 34.54 15.91 -4.01
C ALA A 109 33.88 15.12 -2.86
N LEU A 110 32.63 15.45 -2.50
CA LEU A 110 31.90 14.78 -1.42
C LEU A 110 31.64 13.30 -1.73
N LEU A 111 31.17 13.00 -2.94
CA LEU A 111 30.89 11.62 -3.37
C LEU A 111 32.18 10.78 -3.41
N LEU A 112 33.27 11.35 -3.92
CA LEU A 112 34.56 10.67 -3.95
C LEU A 112 35.12 10.41 -2.54
N ALA A 113 34.93 11.36 -1.62
CA ALA A 113 35.35 11.24 -0.23
C ALA A 113 34.59 10.11 0.50
N VAL A 114 33.26 10.05 0.31
CA VAL A 114 32.41 9.00 0.89
C VAL A 114 32.79 7.62 0.33
N VAL A 115 33.01 7.50 -0.98
CA VAL A 115 33.42 6.23 -1.60
C VAL A 115 34.80 5.78 -1.11
N ASN A 116 35.78 6.68 -1.04
CA ASN A 116 37.13 6.34 -0.57
C ASN A 116 37.15 5.94 0.91
N CYS A 117 36.27 6.52 1.73
CA CYS A 117 36.12 6.14 3.13
C CYS A 117 35.50 4.75 3.28
N LEU A 118 34.54 4.39 2.43
CA LEU A 118 33.77 3.15 2.53
C LEU A 118 34.29 2.01 1.66
N GLN A 119 35.40 2.19 0.93
CA GLN A 119 35.89 1.24 -0.07
C GLN A 119 36.06 -0.19 0.47
N TRP A 120 36.56 -0.35 1.70
CA TRP A 120 36.77 -1.67 2.30
C TRP A 120 35.47 -2.34 2.75
N GLU A 121 34.50 -1.55 3.21
CA GLU A 121 33.16 -2.03 3.54
C GLU A 121 32.39 -2.44 2.27
N ILE A 122 32.53 -1.67 1.19
CA ILE A 122 31.94 -1.98 -0.13
C ILE A 122 32.52 -3.30 -0.68
N VAL A 123 33.84 -3.49 -0.58
CA VAL A 123 34.50 -4.75 -0.97
C VAL A 123 34.03 -5.91 -0.10
N GLY A 124 33.87 -5.69 1.21
CA GLY A 124 33.32 -6.68 2.15
C GLY A 124 31.89 -7.12 1.81
N ILE A 125 31.06 -6.22 1.27
CA ILE A 125 29.69 -6.51 0.81
C ILE A 125 29.68 -7.29 -0.53
N ALA A 126 30.67 -7.04 -1.39
CA ALA A 126 30.69 -7.62 -2.73
C ALA A 126 30.80 -9.15 -2.72
N PHE A 127 31.59 -9.72 -1.81
CA PHE A 127 31.78 -11.16 -1.69
C PHE A 127 30.48 -11.94 -1.38
N PRO A 128 29.76 -11.67 -0.26
CA PRO A 128 28.51 -12.37 0.03
C PRO A 128 27.44 -12.11 -1.03
N ARG A 129 27.46 -10.93 -1.69
CA ARG A 129 26.53 -10.63 -2.78
C ARG A 129 26.77 -11.49 -4.01
N LEU A 130 28.03 -11.69 -4.41
CA LEU A 130 28.39 -12.62 -5.48
C LEU A 130 27.99 -14.06 -5.17
N CYS A 131 28.15 -14.50 -3.91
CA CYS A 131 27.68 -15.81 -3.47
C CYS A 131 26.15 -15.95 -3.65
N VAL A 132 25.37 -14.92 -3.31
CA VAL A 132 23.91 -14.94 -3.55
C VAL A 132 23.59 -15.10 -5.04
N VAL A 133 24.29 -14.38 -5.91
CA VAL A 133 24.11 -14.50 -7.37
C VAL A 133 24.43 -15.92 -7.82
N GLY A 134 25.56 -16.49 -7.39
CA GLY A 134 25.98 -17.84 -7.72
C GLY A 134 24.97 -18.91 -7.28
N PHE A 135 24.54 -18.89 -6.01
CA PHE A 135 23.56 -19.86 -5.52
C PHE A 135 22.18 -19.70 -6.14
N SER A 136 21.74 -18.46 -6.41
CA SER A 136 20.45 -18.22 -7.08
C SER A 136 20.43 -18.79 -8.50
N ILE A 137 21.57 -18.72 -9.19
CA ILE A 137 21.75 -19.31 -10.52
C ILE A 137 21.80 -20.84 -10.47
N ALA A 138 22.33 -21.42 -9.39
CA ALA A 138 22.40 -22.87 -9.23
C ALA A 138 21.02 -23.54 -9.03
N GLN A 139 20.02 -22.82 -8.51
CA GLN A 139 18.66 -23.33 -8.28
C GLN A 139 18.01 -23.98 -9.51
N PRO A 140 17.86 -23.29 -10.67
CA PRO A 140 17.24 -23.89 -11.85
C PRO A 140 17.99 -25.10 -12.39
N PHE A 141 19.32 -25.15 -12.27
CA PHE A 141 20.11 -26.33 -12.67
C PHE A 141 19.84 -27.53 -11.77
N LEU A 142 19.82 -27.30 -10.46
CA LEU A 142 19.53 -28.34 -9.48
C LEU A 142 18.14 -28.93 -9.70
N VAL A 143 17.13 -28.08 -9.85
CA VAL A 143 15.75 -28.51 -10.13
C VAL A 143 15.67 -29.24 -11.47
N GLY A 144 16.26 -28.70 -12.52
CA GLY A 144 16.25 -29.33 -13.85
C GLY A 144 16.89 -30.72 -13.86
N ARG A 145 18.00 -30.91 -13.14
CA ARG A 145 18.64 -32.23 -12.99
C ARG A 145 17.82 -33.19 -12.15
N ILE A 146 17.24 -32.74 -11.03
CA ILE A 146 16.36 -33.56 -10.18
C ILE A 146 15.14 -34.02 -10.98
N VAL A 147 14.50 -33.14 -11.76
CA VAL A 147 13.33 -33.49 -12.58
C VAL A 147 13.70 -34.52 -13.65
N ASN A 148 14.84 -34.37 -14.32
CA ASN A 148 15.30 -35.34 -15.32
C ASN A 148 15.60 -36.72 -14.69
N VAL A 149 16.27 -36.73 -13.53
CA VAL A 149 16.54 -37.97 -12.77
C VAL A 149 15.26 -38.65 -12.30
N LEU A 150 14.23 -37.89 -11.89
CA LEU A 150 12.93 -38.44 -11.48
C LEU A 150 12.10 -38.98 -12.67
N GLN A 151 12.40 -38.57 -13.90
CA GLN A 151 11.73 -39.06 -15.11
C GLN A 151 12.35 -40.36 -15.64
N GLN A 152 13.61 -40.66 -15.29
CA GLN A 152 14.25 -41.92 -15.66
C GLN A 152 13.77 -43.06 -14.75
N THR A 153 13.40 -44.19 -15.36
CA THR A 153 12.78 -45.35 -14.67
C THR A 153 13.80 -46.34 -14.08
N ASP A 154 15.09 -46.02 -14.15
CA ASP A 154 16.18 -46.90 -13.72
C ASP A 154 16.44 -46.84 -12.20
N MET A 155 16.93 -47.94 -11.64
CA MET A 155 17.35 -48.03 -10.23
C MET A 155 18.54 -47.08 -9.98
N LEU A 156 18.24 -45.88 -9.48
CA LEU A 156 19.26 -44.90 -9.08
C LEU A 156 20.08 -45.44 -7.91
N SER A 157 21.41 -45.31 -7.95
CA SER A 157 22.23 -45.63 -6.79
C SER A 157 21.91 -44.68 -5.63
N LEU A 158 21.73 -45.25 -4.44
CA LEU A 158 21.32 -44.53 -3.23
C LEU A 158 22.25 -43.34 -2.92
N ASP A 159 23.54 -43.50 -3.23
CA ASP A 159 24.59 -42.51 -2.99
C ASP A 159 24.44 -41.25 -3.86
N ILE A 160 24.00 -41.40 -5.11
CA ILE A 160 23.72 -40.27 -6.00
C ILE A 160 22.50 -39.50 -5.49
N GLY A 161 21.48 -40.20 -4.97
CA GLY A 161 20.29 -39.59 -4.37
C GLY A 161 20.62 -38.71 -3.15
N TYR A 162 21.45 -39.21 -2.22
CA TYR A 162 21.90 -38.41 -1.07
C TYR A 162 22.76 -37.22 -1.49
N GLY A 163 23.55 -37.35 -2.57
CA GLY A 163 24.30 -36.24 -3.16
C GLY A 163 23.40 -35.07 -3.60
N TRP A 164 22.29 -35.34 -4.27
CA TRP A 164 21.33 -34.30 -4.70
C TRP A 164 20.60 -33.65 -3.51
N ILE A 165 20.25 -34.42 -2.48
CA ILE A 165 19.66 -33.90 -1.25
C ILE A 165 20.67 -32.97 -0.54
N GLY A 166 21.93 -33.39 -0.43
CA GLY A 166 23.02 -32.57 0.12
C GLY A 166 23.23 -31.27 -0.66
N ALA A 167 23.27 -31.35 -2.00
CA ALA A 167 23.40 -30.16 -2.86
C ALA A 167 22.22 -29.20 -2.68
N THR A 168 21.00 -29.71 -2.51
CA THR A 168 19.81 -28.90 -2.23
C THR A 168 19.94 -28.14 -0.92
N ILE A 169 20.34 -28.84 0.14
CA ILE A 169 20.55 -28.22 1.47
C ILE A 169 21.61 -27.11 1.38
N ILE A 170 22.75 -27.38 0.73
CA ILE A 170 23.84 -26.41 0.58
C ILE A 170 23.39 -25.16 -0.20
N VAL A 171 22.69 -25.32 -1.32
CA VAL A 171 22.26 -24.18 -2.15
C VAL A 171 21.25 -23.31 -1.40
N PHE A 172 20.24 -23.89 -0.75
CA PHE A 172 19.22 -23.09 -0.05
C PHE A 172 19.76 -22.45 1.24
N ILE A 173 20.57 -23.16 2.03
CA ILE A 173 21.23 -22.57 3.21
C ILE A 173 22.23 -21.50 2.76
N GLY A 174 22.99 -21.75 1.70
CA GLY A 174 23.92 -20.79 1.11
C GLY A 174 23.23 -19.48 0.72
N ILE A 175 22.06 -19.55 0.06
CA ILE A 175 21.26 -18.35 -0.26
C ILE A 175 20.84 -17.61 1.00
N ALA A 176 20.34 -18.32 2.02
CA ALA A 176 19.87 -17.70 3.25
C ALA A 176 21.01 -16.99 4.01
N VAL A 177 22.14 -17.68 4.19
CA VAL A 177 23.31 -17.14 4.91
C VAL A 177 23.94 -15.98 4.14
N SER A 178 24.19 -16.14 2.83
CA SER A 178 24.80 -15.09 2.03
C SER A 178 23.88 -13.87 1.87
N ARG A 179 22.56 -14.06 1.80
CA ARG A 179 21.59 -12.94 1.76
C ARG A 179 21.54 -12.21 3.09
N SER A 180 21.46 -12.94 4.20
CA SER A 180 21.46 -12.36 5.54
C SER A 180 22.75 -11.58 5.82
N SER A 181 23.91 -12.14 5.45
CA SER A 181 25.20 -11.47 5.58
C SER A 181 25.27 -10.21 4.70
N SER A 182 24.88 -10.29 3.43
CA SER A 182 24.84 -9.13 2.53
C SER A 182 23.93 -8.01 3.05
N GLN A 183 22.76 -8.36 3.60
CA GLN A 183 21.82 -7.39 4.17
C GLN A 183 22.38 -6.75 5.44
N HIS A 184 22.98 -7.52 6.34
CA HIS A 184 23.58 -7.00 7.57
C HIS A 184 24.73 -6.03 7.28
N LEU A 185 25.67 -6.40 6.42
CA LEU A 185 26.75 -5.49 6.02
C LEU A 185 26.22 -4.27 5.24
N GLY A 186 25.17 -4.46 4.43
CA GLY A 186 24.50 -3.37 3.72
C GLY A 186 23.90 -2.31 4.65
N TYR A 187 23.17 -2.74 5.69
CA TYR A 187 22.60 -1.80 6.66
C TYR A 187 23.68 -1.05 7.44
N ARG A 188 24.79 -1.72 7.81
CA ARG A 188 25.95 -1.07 8.41
C ARG A 188 26.57 -0.01 7.50
N ALA A 189 26.68 -0.30 6.20
CA ALA A 189 27.19 0.64 5.21
C ALA A 189 26.25 1.84 4.94
N THR A 190 24.97 1.76 5.33
CA THR A 190 24.02 2.89 5.25
C THR A 190 24.07 3.78 6.49
N THR A 191 24.27 3.20 7.68
CA THR A 191 24.34 3.99 8.91
C THR A 191 25.63 4.82 9.02
N MET A 192 26.76 4.30 8.54
CA MET A 192 28.06 4.98 8.60
C MET A 192 28.11 6.35 7.88
N PRO A 193 27.74 6.48 6.59
CA PRO A 193 27.71 7.77 5.92
C PRO A 193 26.63 8.70 6.48
N ARG A 194 25.50 8.14 6.98
CA ARG A 194 24.45 8.94 7.64
C ARG A 194 25.01 9.69 8.85
N GLY A 195 25.69 8.98 9.76
CA GLY A 195 26.31 9.59 10.95
C GLY A 195 27.37 10.63 10.59
N GLY A 196 28.27 10.31 9.64
CA GLY A 196 29.32 11.23 9.21
C GLY A 196 28.80 12.51 8.53
N LEU A 197 27.82 12.38 7.63
CA LEU A 197 27.21 13.51 6.93
C LEU A 197 26.39 14.40 7.87
N MET A 198 25.67 13.82 8.85
CA MET A 198 24.94 14.59 9.86
C MET A 198 25.88 15.48 10.68
N VAL A 199 27.03 14.97 11.12
CA VAL A 199 28.02 15.74 11.88
C VAL A 199 28.62 16.87 11.05
N LEU A 200 28.93 16.62 9.76
CA LEU A 200 29.46 17.65 8.86
C LEU A 200 28.45 18.78 8.61
N VAL A 201 27.18 18.42 8.39
CA VAL A 201 26.11 19.41 8.21
C VAL A 201 25.88 20.20 9.49
N TYR A 202 25.96 19.56 10.67
CA TYR A 202 25.88 20.24 11.97
C TYR A 202 27.04 21.22 12.19
N GLN A 203 28.28 20.81 11.92
CA GLN A 203 29.44 21.70 12.01
C GLN A 203 29.35 22.87 11.03
N HIS A 204 28.86 22.64 9.82
CA HIS A 204 28.65 23.71 8.85
C HIS A 204 27.58 24.68 9.32
N MET A 205 26.47 24.18 9.87
CA MET A 205 25.38 24.98 10.42
C MET A 205 25.83 25.89 11.57
N MET A 206 26.72 25.40 12.45
CA MET A 206 27.29 26.17 13.55
C MET A 206 28.25 27.28 13.09
N ASN A 207 28.76 27.21 11.85
CA ASN A 207 29.71 28.18 11.29
C ASN A 207 29.05 29.16 10.29
N LEU A 208 27.74 29.03 10.04
CA LEU A 208 27.01 29.87 9.10
C LEU A 208 26.68 31.25 9.71
N PRO A 209 26.87 32.36 8.97
CA PRO A 209 26.47 33.68 9.43
C PRO A 209 24.95 33.76 9.66
N LEU A 210 24.54 34.40 10.76
CA LEU A 210 23.13 34.65 11.10
C LEU A 210 22.38 35.27 9.90
N GLY A 211 21.27 34.66 9.50
CA GLY A 211 20.38 35.16 8.43
C GLY A 211 20.68 34.65 7.01
N SER A 212 21.67 33.77 6.82
CA SER A 212 22.05 33.26 5.49
C SER A 212 21.25 32.04 4.99
N THR A 213 20.51 31.36 5.87
CA THR A 213 19.67 30.20 5.52
C THR A 213 18.33 30.26 6.23
N GLU A 214 17.23 30.02 5.50
CA GLU A 214 15.91 29.80 6.10
C GLU A 214 15.97 28.58 7.02
N GLU A 215 15.59 28.71 8.30
CA GLU A 215 15.54 27.60 9.28
C GLU A 215 14.75 26.39 8.75
N SER A 216 13.78 26.64 7.86
CA SER A 216 12.98 25.63 7.16
C SER A 216 13.80 24.69 6.26
N SER A 217 14.93 25.14 5.72
CA SER A 217 15.79 24.34 4.82
C SER A 217 16.77 23.42 5.57
N ALA A 218 17.11 23.79 6.81
CA ALA A 218 18.08 23.14 7.67
C ALA A 218 17.55 21.83 8.28
N MET A 219 16.33 21.86 8.81
CA MET A 219 15.73 20.71 9.52
C MET A 219 15.49 19.48 8.60
N PRO A 220 14.96 19.63 7.37
CA PRO A 220 14.81 18.50 6.44
C PRO A 220 16.16 17.98 5.93
N LEU A 221 17.18 18.84 5.85
CA LEU A 221 18.51 18.46 5.41
C LEU A 221 19.15 17.48 6.40
N MET A 222 19.08 17.78 7.69
CA MET A 222 19.64 16.93 8.75
C MET A 222 18.86 15.64 8.99
N GLY A 223 17.53 15.66 8.79
CA GLY A 223 16.66 14.51 9.02
C GLY A 223 16.51 13.61 7.79
N SER A 224 15.60 13.98 6.89
CA SER A 224 15.13 13.09 5.82
C SER A 224 16.05 13.03 4.61
N ASN A 225 16.71 14.12 4.24
CA ASN A 225 17.51 14.16 3.01
C ASN A 225 18.81 13.35 3.12
N ILE A 226 19.51 13.42 4.26
CA ILE A 226 20.72 12.61 4.50
C ILE A 226 20.38 11.13 4.63
N GLU A 227 19.28 10.80 5.30
CA GLU A 227 18.78 9.42 5.41
C GLU A 227 18.47 8.84 4.02
N MET A 228 17.73 9.60 3.21
CA MET A 228 17.42 9.22 1.84
C MET A 228 18.69 9.08 0.97
N LEU A 229 19.66 9.98 1.12
CA LEU A 229 20.92 9.91 0.38
C LEU A 229 21.73 8.66 0.74
N ALA A 230 21.82 8.32 2.02
CA ALA A 230 22.56 7.15 2.49
C ALA A 230 21.92 5.84 1.98
N GLU A 231 20.58 5.75 2.02
CA GLU A 231 19.84 4.61 1.49
C GLU A 231 20.04 4.47 -0.03
N TYR A 232 19.95 5.56 -0.79
CA TYR A 232 20.21 5.54 -2.23
C TYR A 232 21.65 5.21 -2.59
N PHE A 233 22.62 5.67 -1.79
CA PHE A 233 24.02 5.34 -2.00
C PHE A 233 24.24 3.83 -1.89
N GLN A 234 23.70 3.17 -0.86
CA GLN A 234 23.78 1.72 -0.70
C GLN A 234 23.13 0.97 -1.88
N LEU A 235 21.90 1.32 -2.25
CA LEU A 235 21.19 0.68 -3.36
C LEU A 235 21.96 0.83 -4.68
N THR A 236 22.49 2.02 -4.94
CA THR A 236 23.20 2.32 -6.20
C THR A 236 24.56 1.64 -6.25
N VAL A 237 25.37 1.74 -5.20
CA VAL A 237 26.76 1.28 -5.21
C VAL A 237 26.89 -0.21 -4.89
N CYS A 238 26.09 -0.74 -3.96
CA CYS A 238 26.26 -2.11 -3.48
C CYS A 238 25.34 -3.13 -4.18
N GLU A 239 24.12 -2.76 -4.56
CA GLU A 239 23.16 -3.72 -5.14
C GLU A 239 23.12 -3.71 -6.67
N THR A 240 23.26 -2.53 -7.29
CA THR A 240 22.97 -2.35 -8.72
C THR A 240 23.87 -3.18 -9.63
N TRP A 241 25.19 -3.17 -9.42
CA TRP A 241 26.12 -3.94 -10.26
C TRP A 241 25.88 -5.46 -10.15
N ALA A 242 25.60 -5.97 -8.95
CA ALA A 242 25.32 -7.39 -8.73
C ALA A 242 23.99 -7.80 -9.39
N ASN A 243 22.98 -6.93 -9.33
CA ASN A 243 21.71 -7.13 -10.02
C ASN A 243 21.89 -7.13 -11.55
N ILE A 244 22.77 -6.28 -12.09
CA ILE A 244 23.11 -6.27 -13.52
C ILE A 244 23.78 -7.59 -13.92
N ILE A 245 24.74 -8.07 -13.13
CA ILE A 245 25.39 -9.37 -13.37
C ILE A 245 24.38 -10.51 -13.30
N GLN A 246 23.54 -10.53 -12.26
CA GLN A 246 22.51 -11.55 -12.08
C GLN A 246 21.52 -11.57 -13.25
N LEU A 247 21.08 -10.38 -13.70
CA LEU A 247 20.18 -10.24 -14.82
C LEU A 247 20.82 -10.72 -16.13
N GLY A 248 22.07 -10.35 -16.37
CA GLY A 248 22.82 -10.79 -17.55
C GLY A 248 22.98 -12.30 -17.60
N LEU A 249 23.40 -12.91 -16.49
CA LEU A 249 23.56 -14.36 -16.38
C LEU A 249 22.21 -15.10 -16.48
N ALA A 250 21.16 -14.60 -15.82
CA ALA A 250 19.82 -15.19 -15.90
C ALA A 250 19.26 -15.13 -17.34
N THR A 251 19.46 -14.01 -18.04
CA THR A 251 19.02 -13.84 -19.43
C THR A 251 19.81 -14.75 -20.37
N TRP A 252 21.13 -14.88 -20.15
CA TRP A 252 21.97 -15.81 -20.90
C TRP A 252 21.54 -17.27 -20.69
N LEU A 253 21.21 -17.66 -19.46
CA LEU A 253 20.70 -19.00 -19.16
C LEU A 253 19.33 -19.29 -19.76
N LEU A 254 18.44 -18.30 -19.74
CA LEU A 254 17.14 -18.46 -20.39
C LEU A 254 17.31 -18.71 -21.90
N LYS A 255 18.32 -18.07 -22.52
CA LYS A 255 18.64 -18.22 -23.94
C LYS A 255 19.12 -19.61 -24.28
N THR A 256 19.97 -20.19 -23.44
CA THR A 256 20.53 -21.51 -23.67
C THR A 256 19.53 -22.63 -23.40
N GLN A 257 18.59 -22.46 -22.46
CA GLN A 257 17.66 -23.53 -22.06
C GLN A 257 16.31 -23.53 -22.79
N VAL A 258 15.75 -22.36 -23.13
CA VAL A 258 14.36 -22.23 -23.61
C VAL A 258 14.25 -21.55 -24.98
N GLY A 259 15.35 -20.96 -25.50
CA GLY A 259 15.36 -20.31 -26.82
C GLY A 259 14.66 -18.95 -26.85
N ALA A 260 13.65 -18.77 -27.71
CA ALA A 260 13.03 -17.47 -28.03
C ALA A 260 12.27 -16.79 -26.87
N VAL A 261 12.01 -17.49 -25.76
CA VAL A 261 11.31 -16.96 -24.57
C VAL A 261 12.13 -15.88 -23.82
N CYS A 262 13.38 -15.64 -24.23
CA CYS A 262 14.25 -14.56 -23.73
C CYS A 262 13.72 -13.14 -23.95
N ILE A 263 12.71 -12.98 -24.79
CA ILE A 263 12.07 -11.69 -25.01
C ILE A 263 11.28 -11.25 -23.77
N THR A 264 10.78 -12.19 -22.96
CA THR A 264 9.90 -11.88 -21.81
C THR A 264 10.57 -10.98 -20.76
N PRO A 265 11.78 -11.27 -20.23
CA PRO A 265 12.46 -10.36 -19.29
C PRO A 265 12.78 -8.99 -19.91
N VAL A 266 13.14 -8.95 -21.19
CA VAL A 266 13.46 -7.71 -21.91
C VAL A 266 12.21 -6.81 -22.02
N VAL A 267 11.05 -7.39 -22.34
CA VAL A 267 9.77 -6.65 -22.38
C VAL A 267 9.39 -6.13 -21.00
N VAL A 268 9.58 -6.92 -19.95
CA VAL A 268 9.32 -6.48 -18.56
C VAL A 268 10.25 -5.33 -18.17
N ILE A 269 11.52 -5.35 -18.55
CA ILE A 269 12.47 -4.26 -18.30
C ILE A 269 12.03 -2.99 -19.03
N VAL A 270 11.65 -3.09 -20.30
CA VAL A 270 11.14 -1.94 -21.08
C VAL A 270 9.90 -1.34 -20.41
N PHE A 271 8.96 -2.18 -19.96
CA PHE A 271 7.78 -1.73 -19.24
C PHE A 271 8.13 -1.07 -17.89
N ALA A 272 9.11 -1.61 -17.16
CA ALA A 272 9.59 -1.04 -15.91
C ALA A 272 10.26 0.33 -16.12
N VAL A 273 11.06 0.51 -17.18
CA VAL A 273 11.69 1.79 -17.54
C VAL A 273 10.64 2.84 -17.90
N ILE A 274 9.61 2.46 -18.66
CA ILE A 274 8.48 3.34 -18.99
C ILE A 274 7.74 3.75 -17.70
N SER A 275 7.50 2.79 -16.79
CA SER A 275 6.85 3.02 -15.50
C SER A 275 7.67 3.96 -14.61
N PHE A 276 9.00 3.81 -14.59
CA PHE A 276 9.92 4.69 -13.87
C PHE A 276 9.91 6.12 -14.42
N GLY A 277 9.91 6.29 -15.74
CA GLY A 277 9.80 7.60 -16.39
C GLY A 277 8.49 8.31 -16.04
N MET A 278 7.38 7.57 -16.02
CA MET A 278 6.09 8.09 -15.54
C MET A 278 6.15 8.50 -14.06
N GLY A 279 6.80 7.70 -13.20
CA GLY A 279 7.00 8.01 -11.79
C GLY A 279 7.69 9.36 -11.56
N ASN A 280 8.77 9.64 -12.29
CA ASN A 280 9.52 10.91 -12.19
C ASN A 280 8.70 12.12 -12.67
N ALA A 281 7.84 11.93 -13.68
CA ALA A 281 6.92 12.97 -14.12
C ALA A 281 5.86 13.28 -13.04
N VAL A 282 5.36 12.25 -12.34
CA VAL A 282 4.39 12.39 -11.24
C VAL A 282 5.01 13.12 -10.05
N THR A 283 6.21 12.73 -9.62
CA THR A 283 6.90 13.37 -8.48
C THR A 283 7.24 14.83 -8.77
N THR A 284 7.66 15.15 -10.00
CA THR A 284 7.91 16.54 -10.44
C THR A 284 6.63 17.38 -10.36
N ARG A 285 5.52 16.86 -10.87
CA ARG A 285 4.21 17.55 -10.81
C ARG A 285 3.69 17.68 -9.39
N GLN A 286 3.91 16.67 -8.55
CA GLN A 286 3.58 16.69 -7.13
C GLN A 286 4.33 17.80 -6.40
N LYS A 287 5.64 17.92 -6.65
CA LYS A 287 6.47 18.98 -6.07
C LYS A 287 5.95 20.37 -6.41
N THR A 288 5.64 20.63 -7.68
CA THR A 288 5.10 21.94 -8.11
C THR A 288 3.75 22.28 -7.47
N TRP A 289 2.90 21.28 -7.23
CA TRP A 289 1.62 21.49 -6.56
C TRP A 289 1.80 21.77 -5.06
N VAL A 290 2.70 21.03 -4.39
CA VAL A 290 3.03 21.27 -2.97
C VAL A 290 3.57 22.68 -2.77
N GLN A 291 4.46 23.15 -3.65
CA GLN A 291 4.97 24.53 -3.61
C GLN A 291 3.87 25.60 -3.76
N ALA A 292 2.92 25.40 -4.68
CA ALA A 292 1.78 26.31 -4.83
C ALA A 292 0.87 26.30 -3.59
N THR A 293 0.72 25.14 -2.95
CA THR A 293 -0.06 24.97 -1.72
C THR A 293 0.62 25.69 -0.55
N GLU A 294 1.93 25.53 -0.38
CA GLU A 294 2.72 26.24 0.61
C GLU A 294 2.64 27.76 0.43
N LYS A 295 2.75 28.25 -0.82
CA LYS A 295 2.61 29.67 -1.14
C LYS A 295 1.27 30.24 -0.67
N ARG A 296 0.17 29.52 -0.88
CA ARG A 296 -1.17 29.92 -0.42
C ARG A 296 -1.26 29.88 1.11
N ILE A 297 -0.78 28.80 1.74
CA ILE A 297 -0.83 28.64 3.20
C ILE A 297 -0.05 29.76 3.89
N ASN A 298 1.18 30.05 3.45
CA ASN A 298 2.02 31.10 3.99
C ASN A 298 1.40 32.49 3.84
N PHE A 299 0.70 32.75 2.72
CA PHE A 299 -0.02 34.00 2.54
C PHE A 299 -1.22 34.10 3.50
N THR A 300 -2.04 33.05 3.60
CA THR A 300 -3.21 33.04 4.49
C THR A 300 -2.82 33.14 5.97
N THR A 301 -1.75 32.47 6.40
CA THR A 301 -1.27 32.57 7.80
C THR A 301 -0.78 34.00 8.10
N THR A 302 -0.11 34.64 7.15
CA THR A 302 0.29 36.06 7.26
C THR A 302 -0.92 36.98 7.41
N VAL A 303 -1.96 36.80 6.59
CA VAL A 303 -3.20 37.58 6.65
C VAL A 303 -3.94 37.36 7.98
N LEU A 304 -4.00 36.11 8.46
CA LEU A 304 -4.60 35.78 9.75
C LEU A 304 -3.82 36.40 10.92
N GLY A 305 -2.49 36.41 10.85
CA GLY A 305 -1.62 37.08 11.83
C GLY A 305 -1.92 38.58 11.97
N PHE A 306 -2.33 39.22 10.88
CA PHE A 306 -2.69 40.65 10.85
C PHE A 306 -4.19 40.92 10.71
N ILE A 307 -5.06 39.98 11.09
CA ILE A 307 -6.51 40.08 10.82
C ILE A 307 -7.17 41.35 11.35
N ARG A 308 -6.69 41.87 12.50
CA ARG A 308 -7.18 43.13 13.08
C ARG A 308 -6.89 44.33 12.19
N ASN A 309 -5.68 44.41 11.63
CA ASN A 309 -5.27 45.50 10.74
C ASN A 309 -6.01 45.42 9.40
N VAL A 310 -6.19 44.21 8.87
CA VAL A 310 -6.95 43.96 7.65
C VAL A 310 -8.41 44.40 7.80
N LYS A 311 -9.03 44.18 8.97
CA LYS A 311 -10.39 44.65 9.28
C LYS A 311 -10.47 46.17 9.47
N LEU A 312 -9.52 46.77 10.18
CA LEU A 312 -9.46 48.22 10.40
C LEU A 312 -9.31 49.02 9.10
N LEU A 313 -8.54 48.49 8.14
CA LEU A 313 -8.32 49.11 6.83
C LEU A 313 -9.41 48.77 5.80
N GLY A 314 -10.40 47.94 6.15
CA GLY A 314 -11.44 47.50 5.21
C GLY A 314 -10.93 46.59 4.08
N LEU A 315 -9.72 46.05 4.17
CA LEU A 315 -9.05 45.28 3.11
C LEU A 315 -9.50 43.81 3.03
N THR A 316 -10.58 43.44 3.71
CA THR A 316 -11.00 42.03 3.86
C THR A 316 -11.38 41.41 2.51
N GLU A 317 -12.10 42.15 1.65
CA GLU A 317 -12.44 41.67 0.32
C GLU A 317 -11.23 41.56 -0.62
N ALA A 318 -10.29 42.51 -0.54
CA ALA A 318 -9.06 42.49 -1.31
C ALA A 318 -8.20 41.26 -0.95
N MET A 319 -8.01 40.99 0.34
CA MET A 319 -7.26 39.81 0.80
C MET A 319 -7.95 38.50 0.39
N THR A 320 -9.28 38.44 0.48
CA THR A 320 -10.05 37.27 0.04
C THR A 320 -9.92 37.02 -1.46
N THR A 321 -9.91 38.07 -2.27
CA THR A 321 -9.73 37.99 -3.72
C THR A 321 -8.34 37.46 -4.08
N ILE A 322 -7.28 37.91 -3.40
CA ILE A 322 -5.92 37.42 -3.60
C ILE A 322 -5.79 35.95 -3.18
N ILE A 323 -6.38 35.56 -2.04
CA ILE A 323 -6.41 34.15 -1.59
C ILE A 323 -7.12 33.27 -2.62
N ASN A 324 -8.25 33.73 -3.17
CA ASN A 324 -8.97 33.02 -4.22
C ASN A 324 -8.17 32.92 -5.52
N ALA A 325 -7.43 33.97 -5.91
CA ALA A 325 -6.56 33.93 -7.07
C ALA A 325 -5.41 32.91 -6.88
N LEU A 326 -4.75 32.90 -5.72
CA LEU A 326 -3.74 31.90 -5.36
C LEU A 326 -4.32 30.48 -5.34
N ARG A 327 -5.57 30.34 -4.88
CA ARG A 327 -6.30 29.08 -4.92
C ARG A 327 -6.47 28.61 -6.36
N VAL A 328 -7.01 29.44 -7.26
CA VAL A 328 -7.21 29.07 -8.68
C VAL A 328 -5.90 28.64 -9.35
N ASP A 329 -4.79 29.30 -9.02
CA ASP A 329 -3.47 28.96 -9.56
C ASP A 329 -2.97 27.58 -9.05
N GLU A 330 -3.14 27.29 -7.75
CA GLU A 330 -2.93 25.97 -7.16
C GLU A 330 -3.80 24.89 -7.85
N LEU A 331 -5.04 25.22 -8.19
CA LEU A 331 -5.95 24.30 -8.89
C LEU A 331 -5.48 24.00 -10.30
N ASN A 332 -4.99 25.01 -11.02
CA ASN A 332 -4.47 24.84 -12.37
C ASN A 332 -3.21 23.97 -12.40
N ILE A 333 -2.31 24.14 -11.44
CA ILE A 333 -1.09 23.32 -11.30
C ILE A 333 -1.46 21.87 -10.94
N SER A 334 -2.38 21.67 -10.00
CA SER A 334 -2.79 20.34 -9.54
C SER A 334 -3.59 19.53 -10.58
N LYS A 335 -4.21 20.16 -11.60
CA LYS A 335 -4.90 19.45 -12.71
C LYS A 335 -3.97 18.45 -13.41
N LYS A 336 -2.74 18.87 -13.72
CA LYS A 336 -1.75 18.02 -14.42
C LYS A 336 -1.27 16.83 -13.60
N PHE A 337 -1.30 16.93 -12.27
CA PHE A 337 -1.00 15.85 -11.35
C PHE A 337 -2.21 14.89 -11.20
N ARG A 338 -3.41 15.46 -11.01
CA ARG A 338 -4.64 14.69 -10.79
C ARG A 338 -5.11 13.90 -12.02
N GLN A 339 -4.86 14.40 -13.23
CA GLN A 339 -5.11 13.65 -14.47
C GLN A 339 -4.35 12.32 -14.54
N VAL A 340 -3.21 12.18 -13.85
CA VAL A 340 -2.46 10.92 -13.79
C VAL A 340 -3.06 9.95 -12.77
N GLN A 341 -3.79 10.46 -11.76
CA GLN A 341 -4.40 9.68 -10.67
C GLN A 341 -5.83 9.23 -10.97
N THR A 342 -6.58 9.94 -11.81
CA THR A 342 -8.02 9.72 -12.04
C THR A 342 -8.36 8.88 -13.27
N SER A 343 -7.43 8.07 -13.79
CA SER A 343 -7.74 7.05 -14.80
C SER A 343 -8.53 5.86 -14.20
N SER A 344 -9.63 6.14 -13.50
CA SER A 344 -10.60 5.11 -13.14
C SER A 344 -11.43 4.78 -14.40
N PRO A 345 -11.50 3.51 -14.84
CA PRO A 345 -12.30 3.14 -15.99
C PRO A 345 -13.79 3.41 -15.71
N THR A 346 -14.48 4.05 -16.66
CA THR A 346 -15.93 4.25 -16.66
C THR A 346 -16.68 2.92 -16.54
N GLY A 347 -17.81 2.90 -15.81
CA GLY A 347 -18.66 1.71 -15.69
C GLY A 347 -18.28 0.78 -14.52
N ASN A 348 -17.47 1.25 -13.56
CA ASN A 348 -17.01 0.47 -12.41
C ASN A 348 -17.89 0.57 -11.15
N LEU A 349 -17.95 -0.54 -10.41
CA LEU A 349 -18.52 -0.61 -9.07
C LEU A 349 -17.45 -0.22 -8.04
N VAL A 350 -17.72 0.85 -7.30
CA VAL A 350 -16.92 1.34 -6.18
C VAL A 350 -17.67 1.01 -4.90
N ALA A 351 -17.09 0.14 -4.07
CA ALA A 351 -17.67 -0.25 -2.80
C ALA A 351 -17.03 0.54 -1.65
N ILE A 352 -17.84 1.28 -0.90
CA ILE A 352 -17.40 2.08 0.24
C ILE A 352 -17.74 1.31 1.51
N VAL A 353 -16.71 0.83 2.20
CA VAL A 353 -16.85 -0.05 3.38
C VAL A 353 -16.22 0.61 4.59
N GLY A 354 -16.92 0.57 5.73
CA GLY A 354 -16.44 1.12 6.98
C GLY A 354 -17.44 0.92 8.13
N PRO A 355 -17.00 1.06 9.39
CA PRO A 355 -17.86 0.90 10.58
C PRO A 355 -19.02 1.91 10.59
N VAL A 356 -20.05 1.65 11.40
CA VAL A 356 -21.14 2.62 11.65
C VAL A 356 -20.55 3.93 12.15
N GLY A 357 -21.02 5.07 11.64
CA GLY A 357 -20.47 6.39 11.97
C GLY A 357 -19.20 6.79 11.21
N SER A 358 -18.69 5.99 10.27
CA SER A 358 -17.47 6.31 9.48
C SER A 358 -17.64 7.39 8.39
N GLY A 359 -18.78 8.08 8.32
CA GLY A 359 -19.04 9.11 7.31
C GLY A 359 -19.31 8.61 5.89
N LYS A 360 -19.75 7.35 5.71
CA LYS A 360 -20.13 6.80 4.37
C LYS A 360 -21.25 7.61 3.70
N SER A 361 -22.34 7.84 4.44
CA SER A 361 -23.48 8.64 3.97
C SER A 361 -23.05 10.08 3.67
N THR A 362 -22.22 10.68 4.53
CA THR A 362 -21.65 12.02 4.32
C THR A 362 -20.78 12.09 3.06
N PHE A 363 -20.00 11.04 2.78
CA PHE A 363 -19.20 10.94 1.56
C PHE A 363 -20.09 10.85 0.31
N LEU A 364 -21.15 10.04 0.34
CA LEU A 364 -22.11 9.95 -0.76
C LEU A 364 -22.89 11.26 -0.95
N LYS A 365 -23.29 11.94 0.13
CA LYS A 365 -23.93 13.27 0.06
C LYS A 365 -22.97 14.36 -0.42
N GLY A 366 -21.68 14.24 -0.11
CA GLY A 366 -20.63 15.05 -0.73
C GLY A 366 -20.58 14.83 -2.24
N LEU A 367 -20.60 13.57 -2.71
CA LEU A 367 -20.73 13.23 -4.14
C LEU A 367 -22.02 13.78 -4.76
N ALA A 368 -23.12 13.82 -4.02
CA ALA A 368 -24.38 14.40 -4.48
C ALA A 368 -24.35 15.94 -4.54
N GLY A 369 -23.34 16.59 -3.94
CA GLY A 369 -23.25 18.04 -3.81
C GLY A 369 -24.08 18.62 -2.65
N GLU A 370 -24.65 17.78 -1.78
CA GLU A 370 -25.47 18.20 -0.63
C GLU A 370 -24.64 18.58 0.61
N THR A 371 -23.41 18.06 0.72
CA THR A 371 -22.49 18.39 1.82
C THR A 371 -21.36 19.28 1.30
N PRO A 372 -21.10 20.46 1.91
CA PRO A 372 -20.04 21.35 1.47
C PRO A 372 -18.67 20.68 1.68
N VAL A 373 -17.82 20.74 0.67
CA VAL A 373 -16.44 20.25 0.74
C VAL A 373 -15.60 21.30 1.45
N LEU A 374 -15.32 21.09 2.74
CA LEU A 374 -14.51 22.01 3.57
C LEU A 374 -13.04 22.05 3.12
N GLN A 375 -12.50 20.91 2.69
CA GLN A 375 -11.13 20.76 2.21
C GLN A 375 -11.06 19.67 1.13
N GLY A 376 -10.30 19.92 0.07
CA GLY A 376 -10.24 19.06 -1.12
C GLY A 376 -11.06 19.62 -2.28
N GLU A 377 -11.12 18.87 -3.39
CA GLU A 377 -11.97 19.22 -4.54
C GLU A 377 -12.66 17.99 -5.09
N LEU A 378 -13.95 18.16 -5.41
CA LEU A 378 -14.77 17.14 -6.01
C LEU A 378 -15.10 17.56 -7.45
N PHE A 379 -14.55 16.83 -8.43
CA PHE A 379 -14.87 17.03 -9.85
C PHE A 379 -15.76 15.89 -10.33
N ILE A 380 -17.00 16.20 -10.70
CA ILE A 380 -17.95 15.24 -11.26
C ILE A 380 -18.22 15.64 -12.70
N LYS A 381 -17.87 14.76 -13.64
CA LYS A 381 -18.05 15.00 -15.08
C LYS A 381 -19.52 15.17 -15.46
N TYR A 382 -20.43 14.45 -14.80
CA TYR A 382 -21.87 14.49 -15.03
C TYR A 382 -22.56 15.08 -13.81
N ARG A 383 -23.26 16.22 -13.95
CA ARG A 383 -23.98 16.87 -12.83
C ARG A 383 -25.19 16.06 -12.34
N ASP A 384 -25.78 15.28 -13.24
CA ASP A 384 -26.93 14.44 -12.92
C ASP A 384 -26.49 13.06 -12.44
N LEU A 385 -26.92 12.69 -11.23
CA LEU A 385 -26.71 11.37 -10.64
C LEU A 385 -28.01 10.80 -10.08
N ALA A 386 -28.10 9.48 -10.04
CA ALA A 386 -29.15 8.79 -9.31
C ALA A 386 -28.70 8.60 -7.86
N PHE A 387 -29.57 8.88 -6.89
CA PHE A 387 -29.27 8.73 -5.47
C PHE A 387 -30.33 7.90 -4.76
N CYS A 388 -29.92 6.94 -3.95
CA CYS A 388 -30.79 6.16 -3.09
C CYS A 388 -30.28 6.27 -1.65
N GLU A 389 -31.02 6.99 -0.81
CA GLU A 389 -30.74 7.15 0.61
C GLU A 389 -30.97 5.86 1.41
N GLN A 390 -30.33 5.80 2.59
CA GLN A 390 -30.52 4.71 3.57
C GLN A 390 -31.98 4.59 4.01
N THR A 391 -32.64 5.73 4.24
CA THR A 391 -34.08 5.81 4.49
C THR A 391 -34.80 6.22 3.20
N PRO A 392 -35.52 5.31 2.54
CA PRO A 392 -36.16 5.58 1.25
C PRO A 392 -37.29 6.60 1.39
N TRP A 393 -37.21 7.71 0.65
CA TRP A 393 -38.33 8.64 0.52
C TRP A 393 -39.22 8.25 -0.68
N LEU A 394 -40.51 8.03 -0.41
CA LEU A 394 -41.54 7.75 -1.40
C LEU A 394 -42.63 8.82 -1.28
N ALA A 395 -43.08 9.35 -2.41
CA ALA A 395 -44.22 10.24 -2.46
C ALA A 395 -45.53 9.44 -2.28
N SER A 396 -46.57 10.07 -1.73
CA SER A 396 -47.92 9.52 -1.61
C SER A 396 -48.61 9.39 -2.98
N ARG A 397 -48.07 8.53 -3.84
CA ARG A 397 -48.50 8.21 -5.21
C ARG A 397 -48.44 6.70 -5.43
N THR A 398 -48.80 6.25 -6.62
CA THR A 398 -48.71 4.82 -6.96
C THR A 398 -47.25 4.35 -6.96
N ILE A 399 -47.03 3.04 -6.79
CA ILE A 399 -45.68 2.44 -6.88
C ILE A 399 -45.04 2.75 -8.24
N ARG A 400 -45.84 2.67 -9.30
CA ARG A 400 -45.40 2.98 -10.66
C ARG A 400 -44.85 4.41 -10.72
N ASP A 401 -45.60 5.40 -10.23
CA ASP A 401 -45.21 6.81 -10.32
C ASP A 401 -43.96 7.11 -9.47
N ASN A 402 -43.81 6.41 -8.35
CA ASN A 402 -42.60 6.51 -7.51
C ASN A 402 -41.35 5.97 -8.22
N ILE A 403 -41.48 4.89 -9.01
CA ILE A 403 -40.35 4.29 -9.75
C ILE A 403 -39.98 5.14 -10.97
N ILE A 404 -40.98 5.64 -11.71
CA ILE A 404 -40.77 6.47 -12.91
C ILE A 404 -40.16 7.83 -12.54
N GLY A 405 -40.57 8.37 -11.39
CA GLY A 405 -40.18 9.71 -10.93
C GLY A 405 -40.84 10.83 -11.75
N GLU A 406 -40.72 12.07 -11.27
CA GLU A 406 -41.41 13.22 -11.89
C GLU A 406 -40.86 13.60 -13.27
N THR A 407 -39.58 13.33 -13.51
CA THR A 407 -38.88 13.72 -14.75
C THR A 407 -39.20 12.81 -15.95
N SER A 408 -39.79 11.62 -15.73
CA SER A 408 -39.99 10.60 -16.78
C SER A 408 -41.46 10.29 -17.07
N LEU A 409 -42.40 11.09 -16.57
CA LEU A 409 -43.85 10.85 -16.73
C LEU A 409 -44.32 10.95 -18.19
N SER A 410 -43.58 11.65 -19.06
CA SER A 410 -43.91 11.79 -20.49
C SER A 410 -43.42 10.64 -21.38
N GLU A 411 -42.54 9.76 -20.88
CA GLU A 411 -41.91 8.68 -21.67
C GLU A 411 -41.95 7.34 -20.91
N PHE A 412 -43.16 6.80 -20.70
CA PHE A 412 -43.29 5.50 -20.04
C PHE A 412 -42.77 4.35 -20.92
N ASP A 413 -41.55 3.88 -20.63
CA ASP A 413 -40.99 2.66 -21.23
C ASP A 413 -41.46 1.42 -20.46
N ALA A 414 -42.51 0.77 -20.96
CA ALA A 414 -43.09 -0.42 -20.36
C ALA A 414 -42.12 -1.62 -20.30
N LYS A 415 -41.26 -1.77 -21.33
CA LYS A 415 -40.29 -2.88 -21.39
C LYS A 415 -39.20 -2.68 -20.35
N TRP A 416 -38.71 -1.46 -20.22
CA TRP A 416 -37.73 -1.11 -19.20
C TRP A 416 -38.28 -1.21 -17.79
N TYR A 417 -39.49 -0.71 -17.58
CA TYR A 417 -40.16 -0.81 -16.30
C TYR A 417 -40.25 -2.27 -15.83
N SER A 418 -40.69 -3.18 -16.72
CA SER A 418 -40.71 -4.62 -16.42
C SER A 418 -39.31 -5.16 -16.09
N THR A 419 -38.30 -4.75 -16.86
CA THR A 419 -36.91 -5.20 -16.63
C THR A 419 -36.39 -4.76 -15.27
N VAL A 420 -36.66 -3.52 -14.87
CA VAL A 420 -36.22 -2.97 -13.57
C VAL A 420 -36.97 -3.61 -12.40
N VAL A 421 -38.28 -3.83 -12.55
CA VAL A 421 -39.12 -4.49 -11.53
C VAL A 421 -38.62 -5.91 -11.28
N THR A 422 -38.34 -6.68 -12.33
CA THR A 422 -37.78 -8.03 -12.21
C THR A 422 -36.37 -8.03 -11.65
N ALA A 423 -35.50 -7.10 -12.08
CA ALA A 423 -34.13 -7.02 -11.55
C ALA A 423 -34.09 -6.68 -10.05
N CYS A 424 -35.08 -5.93 -9.55
CA CYS A 424 -35.21 -5.57 -8.14
C CYS A 424 -36.07 -6.57 -7.32
N GLU A 425 -36.45 -7.72 -7.89
CA GLU A 425 -37.28 -8.76 -7.24
C GLU A 425 -38.64 -8.23 -6.71
N LEU A 426 -39.21 -7.20 -7.36
CA LEU A 426 -40.47 -6.58 -6.93
C LEU A 426 -41.72 -7.32 -7.47
N ASP A 427 -41.56 -8.28 -8.37
CA ASP A 427 -42.67 -8.98 -9.05
C ASP A 427 -43.60 -9.73 -8.07
N LEU A 428 -43.03 -10.41 -7.08
CA LEU A 428 -43.78 -11.15 -6.07
C LEU A 428 -44.55 -10.21 -5.14
N ASP A 429 -43.92 -9.12 -4.72
CA ASP A 429 -44.54 -8.11 -3.86
C ASP A 429 -45.71 -7.42 -4.55
N LEU A 430 -45.54 -7.08 -5.83
CA LEU A 430 -46.58 -6.44 -6.63
C LEU A 430 -47.78 -7.36 -6.88
N LYS A 431 -47.56 -8.67 -7.06
CA LYS A 431 -48.66 -9.65 -7.19
C LYS A 431 -49.47 -9.83 -5.91
N ARG A 432 -48.85 -9.63 -4.75
CA ARG A 432 -49.51 -9.76 -3.43
C ARG A 432 -50.36 -8.55 -3.07
N MET A 433 -50.14 -7.40 -3.72
CA MET A 433 -50.88 -6.18 -3.43
C MET A 433 -52.22 -6.13 -4.16
N PRO A 434 -53.32 -5.71 -3.51
CA PRO A 434 -54.66 -5.76 -4.08
C PRO A 434 -54.83 -4.88 -5.34
N ALA A 435 -54.05 -3.81 -5.48
CA ALA A 435 -54.03 -2.95 -6.66
C ALA A 435 -52.72 -3.04 -7.48
N GLY A 436 -51.86 -4.01 -7.16
CA GLY A 436 -50.55 -4.22 -7.79
C GLY A 436 -49.73 -2.93 -7.93
N HIS A 437 -49.31 -2.60 -9.15
CA HIS A 437 -48.53 -1.39 -9.46
C HIS A 437 -49.27 -0.07 -9.18
N LYS A 438 -50.61 -0.10 -9.10
CA LYS A 438 -51.45 1.07 -8.79
C LYS A 438 -51.67 1.26 -7.30
N THR A 439 -51.15 0.36 -6.47
CA THR A 439 -51.26 0.47 -5.01
C THR A 439 -50.59 1.75 -4.53
N LEU A 440 -51.32 2.51 -3.70
CA LEU A 440 -50.78 3.66 -2.98
C LEU A 440 -49.89 3.14 -1.85
N VAL A 441 -48.66 3.64 -1.77
CA VAL A 441 -47.65 3.09 -0.87
C VAL A 441 -47.06 4.14 0.07
N GLY A 442 -46.83 3.72 1.31
CA GLY A 442 -45.89 4.33 2.25
C GLY A 442 -44.59 3.52 2.39
N SER A 443 -43.50 4.23 2.70
CA SER A 443 -42.11 3.81 3.00
C SER A 443 -41.77 2.30 2.97
N ASN A 444 -41.20 1.79 1.87
CA ASN A 444 -40.48 0.50 1.80
C ASN A 444 -39.20 0.64 0.91
N GLY A 445 -38.09 0.02 1.32
CA GLY A 445 -36.74 0.19 0.72
C GLY A 445 -36.51 -0.34 -0.70
N ALA A 446 -37.06 -1.52 -1.03
CA ALA A 446 -36.86 -2.14 -2.35
C ALA A 446 -37.32 -1.25 -3.52
N LYS A 447 -38.33 -0.41 -3.28
CA LYS A 447 -38.95 0.48 -4.27
C LYS A 447 -38.05 1.67 -4.64
N ALA A 448 -37.15 2.09 -3.74
CA ALA A 448 -36.22 3.19 -3.98
C ALA A 448 -35.04 2.80 -4.89
N ILE A 449 -34.57 1.54 -4.79
CA ILE A 449 -33.54 1.00 -5.70
C ILE A 449 -34.05 1.02 -7.14
N ALA A 450 -35.28 0.55 -7.36
CA ALA A 450 -35.91 0.55 -8.68
C ALA A 450 -35.99 1.96 -9.28
N ARG A 451 -36.30 2.98 -8.49
CA ARG A 451 -36.30 4.39 -8.93
C ARG A 451 -34.93 4.85 -9.42
N ALA A 452 -33.87 4.58 -8.65
CA ALA A 452 -32.51 4.97 -9.02
C ALA A 452 -32.02 4.25 -10.29
N VAL A 453 -32.39 2.99 -10.47
CA VAL A 453 -32.06 2.20 -11.66
C VAL A 453 -32.85 2.65 -12.88
N TYR A 454 -34.15 2.94 -12.72
CA TYR A 454 -35.03 3.37 -13.81
C TYR A 454 -34.54 4.68 -14.45
N ALA A 455 -33.95 5.58 -13.66
CA ALA A 455 -33.46 6.88 -14.09
C ALA A 455 -32.29 6.85 -15.09
N ARG A 456 -31.63 5.69 -15.31
CA ARG A 456 -30.54 5.48 -16.30
C ARG A 456 -29.45 6.56 -16.29
N LYS A 457 -29.06 7.05 -15.11
CA LYS A 457 -27.98 8.06 -14.98
C LYS A 457 -26.59 7.42 -15.12
N TYR A 458 -25.61 8.20 -15.58
CA TYR A 458 -24.22 7.75 -15.75
C TYR A 458 -23.50 7.46 -14.41
N ILE A 459 -23.99 8.05 -13.32
CA ILE A 459 -23.50 7.87 -11.97
C ILE A 459 -24.68 7.53 -11.07
N ALA A 460 -24.55 6.50 -10.25
CA ALA A 460 -25.56 6.10 -9.29
C ALA A 460 -24.95 5.80 -7.90
N CYS A 461 -25.53 6.39 -6.87
CA CYS A 461 -25.10 6.29 -5.48
C CYS A 461 -26.16 5.55 -4.65
N PHE A 462 -25.73 4.57 -3.86
CA PHE A 462 -26.58 3.73 -3.03
C PHE A 462 -26.04 3.68 -1.61
N ASP A 463 -26.80 4.23 -0.65
CA ASP A 463 -26.42 4.30 0.76
C ASP A 463 -27.09 3.18 1.57
N ASP A 464 -26.35 2.09 1.81
CA ASP A 464 -26.77 0.92 2.60
C ASP A 464 -28.14 0.32 2.22
N VAL A 465 -28.50 0.39 0.94
CA VAL A 465 -29.84 0.03 0.43
C VAL A 465 -30.21 -1.46 0.56
N LEU A 466 -29.22 -2.33 0.77
CA LEU A 466 -29.41 -3.78 0.89
C LEU A 466 -29.64 -4.24 2.34
N SER A 467 -29.41 -3.39 3.34
CA SER A 467 -29.55 -3.77 4.75
C SER A 467 -31.01 -3.97 5.19
N GLY A 468 -31.95 -3.33 4.49
CA GLY A 468 -33.39 -3.48 4.72
C GLY A 468 -34.04 -4.66 3.99
N LEU A 469 -33.27 -5.51 3.30
CA LEU A 469 -33.75 -6.70 2.58
C LEU A 469 -33.36 -7.97 3.33
N ASP A 470 -34.15 -9.03 3.20
CA ASP A 470 -33.73 -10.35 3.66
C ASP A 470 -32.52 -10.84 2.84
N ASN A 471 -31.70 -11.72 3.43
CA ASN A 471 -30.44 -12.16 2.83
C ASN A 471 -30.61 -12.85 1.47
N ALA A 472 -31.75 -13.51 1.20
CA ALA A 472 -31.97 -14.18 -0.08
C ALA A 472 -32.29 -13.15 -1.17
N THR A 473 -33.23 -12.24 -0.89
CA THR A 473 -33.58 -11.14 -1.79
C THR A 473 -32.41 -10.19 -2.04
N ALA A 474 -31.65 -9.82 -0.99
CA ALA A 474 -30.49 -8.96 -1.12
C ALA A 474 -29.43 -9.52 -2.09
N ARG A 475 -29.20 -10.85 -2.08
CA ARG A 475 -28.27 -11.51 -3.01
C ARG A 475 -28.77 -11.49 -4.45
N LEU A 476 -30.07 -11.74 -4.66
CA LEU A 476 -30.66 -11.72 -5.99
C LEU A 476 -30.63 -10.32 -6.59
N VAL A 477 -31.08 -9.31 -5.84
CA VAL A 477 -31.02 -7.90 -6.23
C VAL A 477 -29.58 -7.47 -6.51
N PHE A 478 -28.62 -7.87 -5.65
CA PHE A 478 -27.22 -7.55 -5.90
C PHE A 478 -26.71 -8.13 -7.23
N ASN A 479 -26.99 -9.38 -7.52
CA ASN A 479 -26.55 -10.02 -8.76
C ASN A 479 -27.21 -9.41 -10.01
N ASN A 480 -28.51 -9.12 -9.93
CA ASN A 480 -29.30 -8.61 -11.05
C ASN A 480 -29.04 -7.12 -11.33
N VAL A 481 -28.71 -6.32 -10.32
CA VAL A 481 -28.52 -4.86 -10.44
C VAL A 481 -27.05 -4.46 -10.46
N PHE A 482 -26.28 -4.89 -9.45
CA PHE A 482 -24.90 -4.44 -9.19
C PHE A 482 -23.82 -5.40 -9.69
N GLY A 483 -24.19 -6.65 -9.97
CA GLY A 483 -23.28 -7.71 -10.37
C GLY A 483 -22.58 -7.47 -11.71
N PRO A 484 -21.62 -8.34 -12.08
CA PRO A 484 -20.84 -8.19 -13.31
C PRO A 484 -21.69 -8.31 -14.59
N ALA A 485 -22.79 -9.06 -14.52
CA ALA A 485 -23.81 -9.14 -15.58
C ALA A 485 -25.07 -8.31 -15.25
N GLY A 486 -25.00 -7.50 -14.18
CA GLY A 486 -26.10 -6.71 -13.65
C GLY A 486 -26.47 -5.54 -14.54
N LEU A 487 -27.67 -5.02 -14.33
CA LEU A 487 -28.31 -4.05 -15.20
C LEU A 487 -27.54 -2.71 -15.26
N LEU A 488 -27.03 -2.19 -14.13
CA LEU A 488 -26.25 -0.95 -14.12
C LEU A 488 -24.90 -1.09 -14.84
N ARG A 489 -24.29 -2.28 -14.77
CA ARG A 489 -23.04 -2.61 -15.46
C ARG A 489 -23.22 -2.62 -16.97
N ARG A 490 -24.33 -3.19 -17.46
CA ARG A 490 -24.69 -3.20 -18.89
C ARG A 490 -24.96 -1.79 -19.44
N LEU A 491 -25.47 -0.88 -18.61
CA LEU A 491 -25.68 0.52 -18.97
C LEU A 491 -24.38 1.35 -18.97
N GLY A 492 -23.24 0.79 -18.57
CA GLY A 492 -21.99 1.54 -18.42
C GLY A 492 -22.02 2.57 -17.29
N CYS A 493 -22.92 2.39 -16.31
CA CYS A 493 -23.06 3.28 -15.16
C CYS A 493 -21.92 3.06 -14.15
N THR A 494 -21.36 4.15 -13.62
CA THR A 494 -20.42 4.09 -12.49
C THR A 494 -21.22 4.08 -11.18
N ILE A 495 -20.97 3.06 -10.35
CA ILE A 495 -21.81 2.75 -9.19
C ILE A 495 -21.01 3.00 -7.91
N PHE A 496 -21.55 3.81 -6.99
CA PHE A 496 -21.03 3.96 -5.63
C PHE A 496 -21.98 3.27 -4.65
N LEU A 497 -21.52 2.19 -4.02
CA LEU A 497 -22.29 1.42 -3.04
C LEU A 497 -21.65 1.52 -1.67
N ALA A 498 -22.31 2.20 -0.73
CA ALA A 498 -21.93 2.19 0.67
C ALA A 498 -22.60 1.00 1.39
N THR A 499 -21.82 0.22 2.13
CA THR A 499 -22.37 -0.89 2.94
C THR A 499 -21.49 -1.20 4.15
N HIS A 500 -22.12 -1.74 5.18
CA HIS A 500 -21.45 -2.26 6.38
C HIS A 500 -20.98 -3.71 6.23
N GLY A 501 -21.62 -4.49 5.35
CA GLY A 501 -21.38 -5.93 5.20
C GLY A 501 -20.39 -6.25 4.08
N SER A 502 -19.29 -6.94 4.41
CA SER A 502 -18.32 -7.47 3.41
C SER A 502 -18.85 -8.66 2.60
N MET A 503 -20.01 -9.21 2.99
CA MET A 503 -20.52 -10.50 2.49
C MET A 503 -20.77 -10.51 0.97
N TYR A 504 -21.24 -9.39 0.41
CA TYR A 504 -21.60 -9.29 -1.02
C TYR A 504 -20.42 -8.90 -1.92
N ILE A 505 -19.40 -8.25 -1.35
CA ILE A 505 -18.27 -7.64 -2.07
C ILE A 505 -17.18 -8.68 -2.37
N ALA A 506 -17.04 -9.70 -1.52
CA ALA A 506 -15.91 -10.62 -1.57
C ALA A 506 -15.92 -11.61 -2.75
N HIS A 507 -17.07 -11.83 -3.42
CA HIS A 507 -17.22 -13.08 -4.18
C HIS A 507 -17.09 -13.00 -5.70
N ARG A 508 -17.42 -11.91 -6.44
CA ARG A 508 -17.57 -12.04 -7.92
C ARG A 508 -17.25 -10.83 -8.80
N THR A 509 -16.76 -9.74 -8.23
CA THR A 509 -16.24 -8.58 -9.01
C THR A 509 -14.94 -8.13 -8.38
N ALA A 510 -14.07 -7.43 -9.11
CA ALA A 510 -12.99 -6.65 -8.50
C ALA A 510 -13.47 -5.20 -8.30
N PRO A 511 -14.38 -4.91 -7.33
CA PRO A 511 -14.79 -3.56 -7.08
C PRO A 511 -13.60 -2.79 -6.50
N ILE A 512 -13.53 -1.51 -6.80
CA ILE A 512 -12.60 -0.62 -6.11
C ILE A 512 -13.13 -0.44 -4.70
N ILE A 513 -12.40 -0.94 -3.70
CA ILE A 513 -12.81 -0.85 -2.29
C ILE A 513 -12.21 0.43 -1.70
N LEU A 514 -13.08 1.34 -1.27
CA LEU A 514 -12.71 2.50 -0.47
C LEU A 514 -13.01 2.20 1.00
N LYS A 515 -11.95 2.05 1.81
CA LYS A 515 -12.09 1.86 3.26
C LYS A 515 -12.09 3.20 3.98
N LEU A 516 -13.23 3.58 4.56
CA LEU A 516 -13.33 4.77 5.42
C LEU A 516 -13.01 4.36 6.87
N LYS A 517 -11.94 4.93 7.43
CA LYS A 517 -11.61 4.79 8.86
C LYS A 517 -12.20 5.98 9.64
N VAL A 518 -12.84 5.69 10.77
CA VAL A 518 -13.15 6.70 11.78
C VAL A 518 -11.82 7.10 12.43
N ARG A 519 -11.43 8.37 12.33
CA ARG A 519 -10.35 8.95 13.13
C ARG A 519 -10.95 10.12 13.90
N VAL A 520 -11.09 9.97 15.21
CA VAL A 520 -11.61 11.01 16.09
C VAL A 520 -10.47 12.02 16.33
N ASN A 521 -10.75 13.31 16.10
CA ASN A 521 -9.91 14.51 16.38
C ASN A 521 -8.95 15.10 15.33
N GLU A 522 -9.00 14.74 14.04
CA GLU A 522 -8.26 15.51 13.01
C GLU A 522 -9.09 15.71 11.74
N ILE A 523 -8.92 16.87 11.11
CA ILE A 523 -9.59 17.31 9.88
C ILE A 523 -9.50 16.22 8.81
N ILE A 524 -10.66 15.91 8.21
CA ILE A 524 -10.88 14.76 7.34
C ILE A 524 -9.97 14.82 6.10
N HIS A 525 -8.86 14.07 6.12
CA HIS A 525 -8.13 13.68 4.92
C HIS A 525 -8.55 12.27 4.50
N PRO A 526 -9.28 12.10 3.39
CA PRO A 526 -9.56 10.77 2.86
C PRO A 526 -8.25 10.13 2.38
N SER A 527 -7.77 9.14 3.13
CA SER A 527 -6.66 8.29 2.71
C SER A 527 -7.20 7.20 1.80
N ILE A 528 -6.98 7.36 0.49
CA ILE A 528 -7.36 6.37 -0.52
C ILE A 528 -6.35 5.21 -0.44
N GLN A 529 -6.71 4.13 0.24
CA GLN A 529 -5.99 2.86 0.14
C GLN A 529 -6.72 1.97 -0.87
N MET A 530 -6.22 1.92 -2.10
CA MET A 530 -6.65 0.94 -3.12
C MET A 530 -6.04 -0.42 -2.77
N GLY A 531 -6.82 -1.30 -2.14
CA GLY A 531 -6.44 -2.69 -1.94
C GLY A 531 -7.06 -3.57 -3.03
N GLN A 532 -6.23 -4.10 -3.94
CA GLN A 532 -6.64 -5.28 -4.71
C GLN A 532 -6.49 -6.51 -3.80
N TYR A 533 -7.57 -7.24 -3.57
CA TYR A 533 -7.50 -8.54 -2.92
C TYR A 533 -6.94 -9.53 -3.94
N ASN A 534 -5.63 -9.80 -3.85
CA ASN A 534 -5.05 -10.95 -4.54
C ASN A 534 -5.53 -12.23 -3.85
N LYS A 535 -5.96 -13.20 -4.66
CA LYS A 535 -6.42 -14.52 -4.23
C LYS A 535 -5.38 -15.27 -3.42
#